data_AF-A0A0D6LED3-F1
#
_entry.id   AF-A0A0D6LED3-F1
#
_cell.length_a   1.000
_cell.length_b   1.000
_cell.length_c   1.000
_cell.angle_alpha   90.00
_cell.angle_beta   90.00
_cell.angle_gamma   90.00
#
_symmetry.space_group_name_H-M   'P 1'
#
loop_
_entity.id
_entity.type
_entity.pdbx_description
1 polymer ?
#
loop_
_entity_poly.entity_id
_entity_poly.type
_entity_poly.pdbx_seq_one_letter_code
_entity_poly.pdbx_strand_id
1 'polypeptide(L)'
;MIVGRQHALDAHDLNPTSIAILKILCSTTGRLAEESGIREKINLGFEFKTYLDRAVALQPSSFELLHMRGRFTYQAEQLRPGVTENRLYIGRVLHAKGDYAEAKKWLTEVGFTCHTREQEFPFTTVYRS
;
A
#
# COMPACT_ATOMS: atom_id res chain seq x y z
N MET A 1 0.23 22.24 7.71
CA MET A 1 0.43 21.06 6.82
C MET A 1 -0.55 20.99 5.66
N ILE A 2 -1.79 21.44 5.82
CA ILE A 2 -2.81 21.47 4.75
C ILE A 2 -2.35 22.24 3.50
N VAL A 3 -1.74 23.42 3.70
CA VAL A 3 -1.22 24.26 2.60
C VAL A 3 -0.17 23.55 1.74
N GLY A 4 0.73 22.78 2.37
CA GLY A 4 1.76 22.03 1.63
C GLY A 4 1.19 20.89 0.79
N ARG A 5 0.09 20.26 1.25
CA ARG A 5 -0.63 19.26 0.47
C ARG A 5 -1.38 19.89 -0.70
N GLN A 6 -2.04 21.03 -0.49
CA GLN A 6 -2.76 21.75 -1.55
C GLN A 6 -1.83 22.07 -2.72
N HIS A 7 -0.67 22.67 -2.44
CA HIS A 7 0.33 22.96 -3.48
C HIS A 7 0.87 21.70 -4.17
N ALA A 8 1.00 20.59 -3.45
CA ALA A 8 1.42 19.32 -4.04
C ALA A 8 0.33 18.72 -4.96
N LEU A 9 -0.95 18.90 -4.64
CA LEU A 9 -2.08 18.50 -5.49
C LEU A 9 -2.13 19.37 -6.76
N ASP A 10 -2.04 20.69 -6.62
CA ASP A 10 -2.02 21.60 -7.77
C ASP A 10 -0.84 21.28 -8.70
N ALA A 11 0.33 20.98 -8.14
CA ALA A 11 1.50 20.55 -8.91
C ALA A 11 1.31 19.16 -9.53
N HIS A 12 0.56 18.26 -8.88
CA HIS A 12 0.24 16.95 -9.42
C HIS A 12 -0.66 17.03 -10.64
N ASP A 13 -1.61 17.96 -10.66
CA ASP A 13 -2.47 18.20 -11.81
C ASP A 13 -1.67 18.68 -13.03
N LEU A 14 -0.61 19.46 -12.79
CA LEU A 14 0.31 19.92 -13.83
C LEU A 14 1.28 18.82 -14.30
N ASN A 15 1.77 17.97 -13.39
CA ASN A 15 2.66 16.86 -13.72
C ASN A 15 2.41 15.65 -12.82
N PRO A 16 1.50 14.74 -13.23
CA PRO A 16 1.07 13.63 -12.39
C PRO A 16 2.09 12.50 -12.30
N THR A 17 3.18 12.59 -13.06
CA THR A 17 4.27 11.60 -13.10
C THR A 17 5.52 12.04 -12.35
N SER A 18 5.52 13.22 -11.74
CA SER A 18 6.66 13.68 -10.96
C SER A 18 6.82 12.85 -9.67
N ILE A 19 7.91 12.08 -9.59
CA ILE A 19 8.24 11.26 -8.42
C ILE A 19 8.35 12.13 -7.15
N ALA A 20 8.91 13.34 -7.26
CA ALA A 20 9.04 14.25 -6.13
C ALA A 20 7.67 14.66 -5.56
N ILE A 21 6.71 14.97 -6.44
CA ILE A 21 5.35 15.33 -6.05
C ILE A 21 4.65 14.14 -5.41
N LEU A 22 4.75 12.94 -6.02
CA LEU A 22 4.17 11.72 -5.47
C LEU A 22 4.73 11.39 -4.07
N LYS A 23 6.03 11.59 -3.83
CA LYS A 23 6.65 11.40 -2.50
C LYS A 23 6.11 12.37 -1.47
N ILE A 24 5.94 13.64 -1.83
CA ILE A 24 5.35 14.66 -0.96
C ILE A 24 3.89 14.30 -0.65
N LEU A 25 3.11 13.89 -1.66
CA LEU A 25 1.73 13.45 -1.47
C LEU A 25 1.64 12.22 -0.56
N CYS A 26 2.48 11.19 -0.75
CA CYS A 26 2.56 10.06 0.18
C CYS A 26 2.85 10.53 1.61
N SER A 27 3.88 11.35 1.81
CA SER A 27 4.31 11.77 3.15
C SER A 27 3.24 12.60 3.87
N THR A 28 2.61 13.54 3.16
CA THR A 28 1.52 14.37 3.69
C THR A 28 0.27 13.56 3.98
N THR A 29 -0.10 12.62 3.10
CA THR A 29 -1.27 11.74 3.28
C THR A 29 -1.07 10.79 4.45
N GLY A 30 0.13 10.20 4.59
CA GLY A 30 0.46 9.32 5.71
C GLY A 30 0.38 10.03 7.06
N ARG A 31 0.90 11.26 7.14
CA ARG A 31 0.81 12.06 8.37
C ARG A 31 -0.62 12.49 8.68
N LEU A 32 -1.39 12.91 7.67
CA LEU A 32 -2.79 13.24 7.84
C LEU A 32 -3.60 12.03 8.33
N ALA A 33 -3.29 10.84 7.83
CA ALA A 33 -3.91 9.59 8.24
C ALA A 33 -3.63 9.26 9.73
N GLU A 34 -2.44 9.58 10.24
CA GLU A 34 -2.09 9.41 11.65
C GLU A 34 -2.85 10.38 12.58
N GLU A 35 -3.15 11.59 12.11
CA GLU A 35 -3.90 12.62 12.84
C GLU A 35 -5.43 12.43 12.73
N SER A 36 -5.89 11.54 11.85
CA SER A 36 -7.31 11.36 11.53
C SER A 36 -7.98 10.20 12.28
N GLY A 37 -9.31 10.28 12.43
CA GLY A 37 -10.12 9.18 12.97
C GLY A 37 -10.19 7.97 12.03
N ILE A 38 -10.60 6.81 12.55
CA ILE A 38 -10.57 5.51 11.83
C ILE A 38 -11.19 5.55 10.42
N ARG A 39 -12.36 6.18 10.26
CA ARG A 39 -13.06 6.27 8.97
C ARG A 39 -12.24 7.04 7.93
N GLU A 40 -11.69 8.19 8.32
CA GLU A 40 -10.91 9.04 7.44
C GLU A 40 -9.54 8.43 7.15
N LYS A 41 -8.94 7.78 8.16
CA LYS A 41 -7.69 7.02 8.03
C LYS A 41 -7.77 5.93 6.96
N ILE A 42 -8.93 5.28 6.82
CA ILE A 42 -9.17 4.29 5.77
C ILE A 42 -9.13 4.95 4.38
N ASN A 43 -9.86 6.07 4.20
CA ASN A 43 -9.87 6.81 2.93
C ASN A 43 -8.48 7.30 2.54
N LEU A 44 -7.77 7.92 3.49
CA LEU A 44 -6.40 8.40 3.31
C LEU A 44 -5.43 7.23 3.07
N GLY A 45 -5.70 6.06 3.63
CA GLY A 45 -4.93 4.84 3.35
C GLY A 45 -5.02 4.39 1.88
N PHE A 46 -6.22 4.47 1.27
CA PHE A 46 -6.39 4.19 -0.15
C PHE A 46 -5.70 5.23 -1.04
N GLU A 47 -5.80 6.50 -0.67
CA GLU A 47 -5.13 7.59 -1.38
C GLU A 47 -3.60 7.43 -1.31
N PHE A 48 -3.08 7.14 -0.11
CA PHE A 48 -1.66 6.87 0.13
C PHE A 48 -1.16 5.70 -0.73
N LYS A 49 -1.90 4.58 -0.76
CA LYS A 49 -1.57 3.41 -1.59
C LYS A 49 -1.48 3.79 -3.07
N THR A 50 -2.41 4.62 -3.55
CA THR A 50 -2.48 5.04 -4.96
C THR A 50 -1.23 5.83 -5.37
N TYR A 51 -0.83 6.84 -4.59
CA TYR A 51 0.38 7.59 -4.87
C TYR A 51 1.64 6.73 -4.74
N LEU A 52 1.66 5.83 -3.75
CA LEU A 52 2.81 4.99 -3.49
C LEU A 52 3.03 3.95 -4.60
N ASP A 53 1.97 3.27 -5.03
CA ASP A 53 2.04 2.30 -6.11
C ASP A 53 2.50 2.98 -7.42
N ARG A 54 2.03 4.21 -7.69
CA ARG A 54 2.48 5.01 -8.83
C ARG A 54 3.95 5.41 -8.72
N ALA A 55 4.39 5.84 -7.53
CA ALA A 55 5.79 6.20 -7.31
C ALA A 55 6.72 4.98 -7.45
N VAL A 56 6.32 3.81 -6.92
CA VAL A 56 7.08 2.56 -7.03
C VAL A 56 7.13 2.07 -8.48
N ALA A 57 6.07 2.24 -9.26
CA ALA A 57 6.08 1.91 -10.69
C ALA A 57 7.10 2.75 -11.48
N LEU A 58 7.28 4.03 -11.09
CA LEU A 58 8.25 4.92 -11.72
C LEU A 58 9.68 4.68 -11.22
N GLN A 59 9.86 4.36 -9.93
CA GLN A 59 11.18 4.15 -9.33
C GLN A 59 11.18 2.93 -8.37
N PRO A 60 11.19 1.70 -8.91
CA PRO A 60 11.09 0.48 -8.12
C PRO A 60 12.33 0.20 -7.25
N SER A 61 13.47 0.79 -7.60
CA SER A 61 14.73 0.68 -6.85
C SER A 61 14.86 1.66 -5.68
N SER A 62 13.88 2.55 -5.49
CA SER A 62 13.95 3.54 -4.41
C SER A 62 13.72 2.88 -3.04
N PHE A 63 14.78 2.84 -2.23
CA PHE A 63 14.72 2.31 -0.86
C PHE A 63 13.63 3.00 -0.02
N GLU A 64 13.48 4.31 -0.17
CA GLU A 64 12.50 5.12 0.55
C GLU A 64 11.06 4.67 0.25
N LEU A 65 10.72 4.48 -1.03
CA LEU A 65 9.39 4.04 -1.45
C LEU A 65 9.10 2.60 -1.01
N LEU A 66 10.10 1.72 -1.12
CA LEU A 66 9.99 0.34 -0.61
C LEU A 66 9.79 0.31 0.90
N HIS A 67 10.49 1.16 1.65
CA HIS A 67 10.33 1.29 3.09
C HIS A 67 8.94 1.79 3.47
N MET A 68 8.44 2.85 2.81
CA MET A 68 7.07 3.35 2.99
C MET A 68 6.04 2.25 2.74
N ARG A 69 6.25 1.45 1.69
CA ARG A 69 5.36 0.33 1.33
C ARG A 69 5.34 -0.74 2.40
N GLY A 70 6.51 -1.15 2.89
CA GLY A 70 6.62 -2.13 3.96
C GLY A 70 5.91 -1.69 5.24
N ARG A 71 6.09 -0.43 5.66
CA ARG A 71 5.40 0.13 6.83
C ARG A 71 3.89 0.13 6.65
N PHE A 72 3.40 0.58 5.49
CA PHE A 72 1.98 0.63 5.19
C PHE A 72 1.34 -0.77 5.22
N THR A 73 1.94 -1.74 4.55
CA THR A 73 1.40 -3.12 4.50
C THR A 73 1.44 -3.80 5.85
N TYR A 74 2.45 -3.51 6.68
CA TYR A 74 2.54 -4.01 8.04
C TYR A 74 1.44 -3.43 8.95
N GLN A 75 1.15 -2.14 8.84
CA GLN A 75 0.05 -1.51 9.56
C GLN A 75 -1.31 -2.01 9.07
N ALA A 76 -1.47 -2.20 7.77
CA ALA A 76 -2.70 -2.71 7.17
C ALA A 76 -2.98 -4.16 7.62
N GLU A 77 -1.96 -5.02 7.72
CA GLU A 77 -2.10 -6.39 8.22
C GLU A 77 -2.48 -6.42 9.72
N GLN A 78 -1.98 -5.48 10.54
CA GLN A 78 -2.40 -5.36 11.94
C GLN A 78 -3.88 -4.95 12.08
N LEU A 79 -4.39 -4.13 11.16
CA LEU A 79 -5.79 -3.70 11.16
C LEU A 79 -6.73 -4.78 10.62
N ARG A 80 -6.33 -5.44 9.53
CA ARG A 80 -7.05 -6.55 8.91
C ARG A 80 -6.07 -7.67 8.57
N PRO A 81 -5.87 -8.64 9.47
CA PRO A 81 -5.02 -9.78 9.19
C PRO A 81 -5.66 -10.67 8.11
N GLY A 82 -4.85 -11.35 7.31
CA GLY A 82 -5.33 -12.30 6.28
C GLY A 82 -5.43 -11.73 4.87
N VAL A 83 -4.98 -10.50 4.66
CA VAL A 83 -4.98 -9.92 3.31
C VAL A 83 -3.75 -10.43 2.57
N THR A 84 -3.98 -11.32 1.60
CA THR A 84 -2.92 -11.94 0.77
C THR A 84 -1.95 -10.92 0.18
N GLU A 85 -2.45 -9.78 -0.31
CA GLU A 85 -1.61 -8.71 -0.88
C GLU A 85 -0.65 -8.11 0.17
N ASN A 86 -1.11 -7.86 1.39
CA ASN A 86 -0.28 -7.34 2.48
C ASN A 86 0.83 -8.33 2.83
N ARG A 87 0.49 -9.61 2.99
CA ARG A 87 1.44 -10.69 3.29
C ARG A 87 2.49 -10.87 2.20
N LEU A 88 2.09 -10.76 0.93
CA LEU A 88 3.00 -10.81 -0.20
C LEU A 88 4.04 -9.69 -0.14
N TYR A 89 3.61 -8.45 0.11
CA TYR A 89 4.54 -7.33 0.21
C TYR A 89 5.45 -7.42 1.44
N ILE A 90 4.93 -7.84 2.60
CA ILE A 90 5.74 -8.08 3.80
C ILE A 90 6.83 -9.12 3.50
N GLY A 91 6.47 -10.24 2.85
CA GLY A 91 7.42 -11.27 2.44
C GLY A 91 8.51 -10.74 1.49
N ARG A 92 8.14 -9.93 0.48
CA ARG A 92 9.11 -9.31 -0.44
C ARG A 92 10.07 -8.34 0.26
N VAL A 93 9.57 -7.55 1.22
CA VAL A 93 10.41 -6.62 1.99
C VAL A 93 11.38 -7.38 2.90
N LEU A 94 10.93 -8.44 3.56
CA LEU A 94 11.80 -9.29 4.39
C LEU A 94 12.86 -10.00 3.55
N HIS A 95 12.49 -10.49 2.36
CA HIS A 95 13.44 -11.07 1.42
C HIS A 95 14.50 -10.04 0.99
N ALA A 96 14.09 -8.81 0.68
CA ALA A 96 15.02 -7.73 0.34
C ALA A 96 15.92 -7.32 1.52
N LYS A 97 15.44 -7.45 2.76
CA LYS A 97 16.21 -7.21 3.99
C LYS A 97 17.25 -8.31 4.27
N GLY A 98 17.14 -9.47 3.62
CA GLY A 98 17.99 -10.64 3.84
C GLY A 98 17.50 -11.60 4.93
N ASP A 99 16.29 -11.37 5.47
CA ASP A 99 15.66 -12.25 6.44
C ASP A 99 14.81 -13.32 5.73
N TYR A 100 15.51 -14.27 5.11
CA TYR A 100 14.88 -15.31 4.29
C TYR A 100 13.99 -16.26 5.09
N ALA A 101 14.31 -16.50 6.36
CA ALA A 101 13.57 -17.42 7.22
C ALA A 101 12.17 -16.86 7.51
N GLU A 102 12.09 -15.58 7.89
CA GLU A 102 10.82 -14.92 8.13
C GLU A 102 10.07 -14.69 6.82
N ALA A 103 10.75 -14.25 5.75
CA ALA A 103 10.15 -14.07 4.42
C ALA A 103 9.44 -15.33 3.91
N LYS A 104 10.05 -16.51 4.10
CA LYS A 104 9.48 -17.79 3.68
C LYS A 104 8.15 -18.08 4.36
N LYS A 105 7.98 -17.75 5.65
CA LYS A 105 6.72 -17.95 6.38
C LYS A 105 5.57 -17.19 5.71
N TRP A 106 5.77 -15.88 5.52
CA TRP A 106 4.79 -15.00 4.90
C TRP A 106 4.46 -15.40 3.46
N LEU A 107 5.46 -15.79 2.67
CA LEU A 107 5.24 -16.22 1.28
C LEU A 107 4.54 -17.59 1.17
N THR A 108 4.81 -18.50 2.10
CA THR A 108 4.14 -19.82 2.12
C THR A 108 2.65 -19.66 2.42
N GLU A 109 2.28 -18.79 3.38
CA GLU A 109 0.89 -18.48 3.67
C GLU A 109 0.16 -17.83 2.48
N VAL A 110 0.84 -16.97 1.72
CA VAL A 110 0.30 -16.43 0.47
C VAL A 110 0.01 -17.54 -0.54
N GLY A 111 0.95 -18.48 -0.69
CA GLY A 111 0.76 -19.68 -1.52
C GLY A 111 -0.45 -20.51 -1.11
N PHE A 112 -0.68 -20.73 0.18
CA PHE A 112 -1.87 -21.47 0.64
C PHE A 112 -3.18 -20.70 0.39
N THR A 113 -3.19 -19.38 0.61
CA THR A 113 -4.40 -18.55 0.41
C THR A 113 -4.79 -18.37 -1.05
N CYS A 114 -3.84 -18.41 -2.00
CA CYS A 114 -4.19 -18.37 -3.43
C CYS A 114 -4.81 -19.69 -3.92
N HIS A 115 -4.36 -20.85 -3.42
CA HIS A 115 -4.94 -22.16 -3.78
C HIS A 115 -6.35 -22.37 -3.18
N THR A 116 -6.66 -21.72 -2.05
CA THR A 116 -7.99 -21.79 -1.42
C THR A 116 -8.99 -20.82 -2.05
N ARG A 117 -8.55 -19.66 -2.56
CA ARG A 117 -9.43 -18.72 -3.27
C ARG A 117 -9.93 -19.24 -4.62
N GLU A 118 -9.25 -20.18 -5.25
CA GLU A 118 -9.79 -20.87 -6.44
C GLU A 118 -10.94 -21.82 -6.10
N GLN A 119 -11.13 -22.19 -4.83
CA GLN A 119 -12.21 -23.09 -4.38
C GLN A 119 -13.41 -22.34 -3.75
N GLU A 120 -13.31 -21.03 -3.50
CA GLU A 120 -14.41 -20.20 -2.95
C GLU A 120 -14.87 -19.09 -3.92
N PHE A 121 -14.98 -19.40 -5.21
CA PHE A 121 -15.83 -18.62 -6.12
C PHE A 121 -17.18 -19.31 -6.35
N PRO A 122 -18.22 -19.05 -5.55
CA PRO A 122 -19.55 -19.01 -6.13
C PRO A 122 -19.68 -17.69 -6.89
N PHE A 123 -19.68 -17.78 -8.21
CA PHE A 123 -20.34 -16.80 -9.05
C PHE A 123 -21.78 -16.60 -8.56
N THR A 124 -22.10 -15.50 -7.89
CA THR A 124 -23.45 -14.96 -7.86
C THR A 124 -23.44 -13.44 -7.63
N THR A 125 -23.55 -12.73 -8.76
CA THR A 125 -24.52 -11.65 -9.00
C THR A 125 -24.97 -10.82 -7.78
N VAL A 126 -24.34 -9.66 -7.55
CA VAL A 126 -25.03 -8.45 -7.09
C VAL A 126 -24.46 -7.23 -7.82
N TYR A 127 -24.72 -7.16 -9.13
CA TYR A 127 -24.89 -5.90 -9.87
C TYR A 127 -25.87 -6.20 -11.00
N ARG A 128 -27.13 -6.39 -10.61
CA ARG A 128 -28.31 -6.15 -11.45
C ARG A 128 -29.51 -5.85 -10.56
N SER A 129 -29.76 -4.57 -10.38
CA SER A 129 -31.09 -3.96 -10.22
C SER A 129 -30.94 -2.49 -10.55
#